data_AF-M4S6Q2-F1
#
_entry.id   AF-M4S6Q2-F1
#
_cell.length_a   1.000
_cell.length_b   1.000
_cell.length_c   1.000
_cell.angle_alpha   90.00
_cell.angle_beta   90.00
_cell.angle_gamma   90.00
#
_symmetry.space_group_name_H-M   'P 1'
#
loop_
_entity.id
_entity.type
_entity.pdbx_description
1 polymer ?
#
loop_
_entity_poly.entity_id
_entity_poly.type
_entity_poly.pdbx_seq_one_letter_code
_entity_poly.pdbx_strand_id
1 'polypeptide(L)'
;MNKHLNKQLNKHLKTLFGVILIYCAFTGLIAAAPALQTINVNNAAQLSKAVHQANRSKGATSIVLADGRYNITQRLSFTGSHINLTSLSGDPTLVILSGQGMKKGPSSRNIN
;
A
#
# COMPACT_ATOMS: atom_id res chain seq x y z
N MET A 1 34.80 -44.87 34.99
CA MET A 1 33.58 -45.09 34.18
C MET A 1 32.77 -43.81 33.90
N ASN A 2 33.35 -42.60 33.98
CA ASN A 2 32.61 -41.33 33.83
C ASN A 2 33.00 -40.51 32.57
N LYS A 3 34.16 -40.81 31.95
CA LYS A 3 34.64 -40.11 30.74
C LYS A 3 33.86 -40.49 29.46
N HIS A 4 33.35 -41.72 29.38
CA HIS A 4 32.62 -42.20 28.19
C HIS A 4 31.22 -41.56 28.07
N LEU A 5 30.54 -41.39 29.21
CA LEU A 5 29.21 -40.76 29.29
C LEU A 5 29.26 -39.27 28.91
N ASN A 6 30.29 -38.56 29.36
CA ASN A 6 30.47 -37.13 29.08
C ASN A 6 30.81 -36.87 27.59
N LYS A 7 31.50 -37.82 26.92
CA LYS A 7 31.80 -37.75 25.49
C LYS A 7 30.56 -37.94 24.62
N GLN A 8 29.65 -38.84 25.00
CA GLN A 8 28.37 -39.05 24.31
C GLN A 8 27.45 -37.82 24.48
N LEU A 9 27.37 -37.27 25.70
CA LEU A 9 26.56 -36.08 25.98
C LEU A 9 26.99 -34.85 25.16
N ASN A 10 28.31 -34.60 25.06
CA ASN A 10 28.84 -33.52 24.24
C ASN A 10 28.68 -33.74 22.73
N LYS A 11 28.58 -35.00 22.27
CA LYS A 11 28.29 -35.32 20.87
C LYS A 11 26.84 -34.99 20.52
N HIS A 12 25.89 -35.44 21.35
CA HIS A 12 24.46 -35.15 21.16
C HIS A 12 24.14 -33.66 21.28
N LEU A 13 24.81 -32.94 22.20
CA LEU A 13 24.65 -31.49 22.35
C LEU A 13 25.08 -30.74 21.09
N LYS A 14 26.24 -31.10 20.50
CA LYS A 14 26.72 -30.52 19.24
C LYS A 14 25.80 -30.80 18.05
N THR A 15 25.25 -32.02 17.98
CA THR A 15 24.28 -32.39 16.92
C THR A 15 22.96 -31.62 17.07
N LEU A 16 22.45 -31.46 18.29
CA LEU A 16 21.23 -30.70 18.57
C LEU A 16 21.38 -29.21 18.23
N PHE A 17 22.52 -28.58 18.55
CA PHE A 17 22.81 -27.19 18.17
C PHE A 17 22.90 -27.01 16.64
N GLY A 18 23.48 -27.99 15.92
CA GLY A 18 23.56 -27.94 14.45
C GLY A 18 22.19 -28.00 13.76
N VAL A 19 21.28 -28.84 14.26
CA VAL A 19 19.92 -29.00 13.69
C VAL A 19 19.05 -27.76 13.95
N ILE A 20 19.16 -27.14 15.13
CA ILE A 20 18.44 -25.91 15.47
C ILE A 20 18.87 -24.73 14.58
N LEU A 21 20.17 -24.59 14.30
CA LEU A 21 20.68 -23.53 13.42
C LEU A 21 20.21 -23.68 11.97
N ILE A 22 20.11 -24.91 11.47
CA ILE A 22 19.60 -25.20 10.12
C ILE A 22 18.08 -24.92 10.02
N TYR A 23 17.31 -25.21 11.08
CA TYR A 23 15.86 -24.97 11.10
C TYR A 23 15.53 -23.46 11.14
N CYS A 24 16.31 -22.66 11.85
CA CYS A 24 16.15 -21.20 11.90
C CYS A 24 16.46 -20.49 10.57
N ALA A 25 17.31 -21.07 9.72
CA ALA A 25 17.60 -20.52 8.39
C ALA A 25 16.51 -20.83 7.35
N PHE A 26 15.67 -21.84 7.61
CA PHE A 26 14.63 -22.30 6.68
C PHE A 26 13.26 -21.63 6.89
N THR A 27 13.04 -20.96 8.02
CA THR A 27 11.75 -20.30 8.34
C THR A 27 11.69 -18.81 7.93
N GLY A 28 12.69 -18.31 7.22
CA GLY A 28 12.86 -16.87 6.96
C GLY A 28 12.41 -16.39 5.59
N LEU A 29 11.10 -16.43 5.26
CA LEU A 29 10.53 -15.45 4.31
C LEU A 29 8.99 -15.41 4.42
N ILE A 30 8.48 -14.77 5.48
CA ILE A 30 7.08 -14.31 5.45
C ILE A 30 7.08 -13.02 4.63
N ALA A 31 6.74 -13.11 3.34
CA ALA A 31 6.50 -11.94 2.52
C ALA A 31 5.28 -11.19 3.09
N ALA A 32 5.53 -10.09 3.81
CA ALA A 32 4.47 -9.22 4.29
C ALA A 32 3.69 -8.68 3.08
N ALA A 33 2.36 -8.86 3.08
CA ALA A 33 1.51 -8.29 2.03
C ALA A 33 1.75 -6.77 1.95
N PRO A 34 1.78 -6.18 0.74
CA PRO A 34 1.99 -4.76 0.58
C PRO A 34 0.89 -4.00 1.32
N ALA A 35 1.28 -3.20 2.31
CA ALA A 35 0.34 -2.42 3.11
C ALA A 35 -0.39 -1.39 2.24
N LEU A 36 -1.71 -1.28 2.40
CA LEU A 36 -2.52 -0.23 1.78
C LEU A 36 -2.18 1.12 2.42
N GLN A 37 -1.73 2.07 1.61
CA GLN A 37 -1.48 3.44 2.05
C GLN A 37 -2.71 4.30 1.83
N THR A 38 -3.24 4.93 2.87
CA THR A 38 -4.36 5.89 2.75
C THR A 38 -3.84 7.33 2.87
N ILE A 39 -4.23 8.19 1.94
CA ILE A 39 -3.86 9.61 1.90
C ILE A 39 -5.13 10.45 1.86
N ASN A 40 -5.43 11.14 2.97
CA ASN A 40 -6.56 12.08 3.03
C ASN A 40 -6.15 13.44 2.45
N VAL A 41 -6.99 14.00 1.59
CA VAL A 41 -6.76 15.33 0.98
C VAL A 41 -8.03 16.17 1.07
N ASN A 42 -7.86 17.48 1.21
CA ASN A 42 -8.98 18.43 1.30
C ASN A 42 -8.87 19.60 0.30
N ASN A 43 -7.84 19.61 -0.55
CA ASN A 43 -7.67 20.64 -1.58
C ASN A 43 -6.86 20.13 -2.78
N ALA A 44 -6.87 20.90 -3.87
CA ALA A 44 -6.22 20.54 -5.13
C ALA A 44 -4.69 20.37 -5.03
N ALA A 45 -4.01 21.18 -4.22
CA ALA A 45 -2.56 21.08 -4.06
C ALA A 45 -2.16 19.78 -3.34
N GLN A 46 -2.93 19.39 -2.31
CA GLN A 46 -2.75 18.11 -1.64
C GLN A 46 -3.08 16.94 -2.56
N LEU A 47 -4.15 17.03 -3.35
CA LEU A 47 -4.49 16.00 -4.34
C LEU A 47 -3.35 15.78 -5.35
N SER A 48 -2.78 16.86 -5.90
CA SER A 48 -1.63 16.74 -6.81
C SER A 48 -0.44 16.01 -6.14
N LYS A 49 -0.09 16.39 -4.92
CA LYS A 49 0.97 15.72 -4.15
C LYS A 49 0.65 14.24 -3.87
N ALA A 50 -0.60 13.93 -3.52
CA ALA A 50 -1.06 12.56 -3.27
C ALA A 50 -0.95 11.69 -4.53
N VAL A 51 -1.32 12.22 -5.70
CA VAL A 51 -1.14 11.51 -6.98
C VAL A 51 0.33 11.24 -7.26
N HIS A 52 1.21 12.24 -7.06
CA HIS A 52 2.66 12.05 -7.22
C HIS A 52 3.23 10.99 -6.27
N GLN A 53 2.75 10.97 -5.02
CA GLN A 53 3.14 9.95 -4.04
C GLN A 53 2.63 8.57 -4.42
N ALA A 54 1.37 8.44 -4.81
CA ALA A 54 0.75 7.19 -5.25
C ALA A 54 1.48 6.59 -6.46
N ASN A 55 1.89 7.41 -7.43
CA ASN A 55 2.66 6.96 -8.59
C ASN A 55 4.04 6.38 -8.24
N ARG A 56 4.62 6.81 -7.12
CA ARG A 56 5.93 6.33 -6.65
C ARG A 56 5.80 5.17 -5.66
N SER A 57 4.58 4.87 -5.19
CA SER A 57 4.32 3.78 -4.27
C SER A 57 4.53 2.43 -4.96
N LYS A 58 5.11 1.47 -4.23
CA LYS A 58 5.23 0.07 -4.65
C LYS A 58 4.04 -0.80 -4.17
N GLY A 59 3.15 -0.23 -3.36
CA GLY A 59 1.96 -0.88 -2.84
C GLY A 59 0.69 -0.12 -3.20
N ALA A 60 -0.47 -0.69 -2.87
CA ALA A 60 -1.76 -0.05 -3.12
C ALA A 60 -1.88 1.29 -2.38
N THR A 61 -2.47 2.29 -3.03
CA THR A 61 -2.69 3.61 -2.45
C THR A 61 -4.14 4.04 -2.61
N SER A 62 -4.80 4.43 -1.52
CA SER A 62 -6.14 5.01 -1.51
C SER A 62 -6.05 6.50 -1.22
N ILE A 63 -6.40 7.33 -2.19
CA ILE A 63 -6.50 8.78 -2.03
C ILE A 63 -7.95 9.10 -1.68
N VAL A 64 -8.18 9.67 -0.50
CA VAL A 64 -9.51 9.95 0.03
C VAL A 64 -9.75 11.46 0.02
N LEU A 65 -10.76 11.88 -0.73
CA LEU A 65 -11.11 13.27 -0.99
C LEU A 65 -12.15 13.73 0.03
N ALA A 66 -11.85 14.76 0.80
CA ALA A 66 -12.90 15.46 1.54
C ALA A 66 -13.89 16.15 0.57
N ASP A 67 -15.13 16.31 1.00
CA ASP A 67 -16.17 16.99 0.23
C ASP A 67 -15.73 18.41 -0.14
N GLY A 68 -16.08 18.82 -1.36
CA GLY A 68 -15.77 20.16 -1.86
C GLY A 68 -15.26 20.19 -3.29
N ARG A 69 -14.71 21.35 -3.67
CA ARG A 69 -14.30 21.62 -5.03
C ARG A 69 -12.78 21.71 -5.15
N TYR A 70 -12.23 20.96 -6.09
CA TYR A 70 -10.80 20.89 -6.38
C TYR A 70 -10.57 21.54 -7.74
N ASN A 71 -9.92 22.70 -7.73
CA ASN A 71 -9.51 23.39 -8.96
C ASN A 71 -8.13 22.88 -9.41
N ILE A 72 -8.14 21.99 -10.38
CA ILE A 72 -6.99 21.32 -10.96
C ILE A 72 -6.38 22.21 -12.04
N THR A 73 -5.23 22.81 -11.74
CA THR A 73 -4.49 23.69 -12.67
C THR A 73 -3.46 22.93 -13.51
N GLN A 74 -3.14 21.69 -13.12
CA GLN A 74 -2.13 20.84 -13.76
C GLN A 74 -2.70 19.44 -14.01
N ARG A 75 -2.25 18.79 -15.08
CA ARG A 75 -2.69 17.42 -15.40
C ARG A 75 -2.35 16.45 -14.26
N LEU A 76 -3.38 15.81 -13.69
CA LEU A 76 -3.19 14.64 -12.83
C LEU A 76 -2.95 13.42 -13.71
N SER A 77 -1.84 12.72 -13.49
CA SER A 77 -1.49 11.50 -14.21
C SER A 77 -1.38 10.36 -13.23
N PHE A 78 -2.17 9.30 -13.43
CA PHE A 78 -2.17 8.10 -12.60
C PHE A 78 -1.44 6.99 -13.34
N THR A 79 -0.15 6.81 -13.02
CA THR A 79 0.74 5.84 -13.68
C THR A 79 1.19 4.72 -12.75
N GLY A 80 1.03 4.90 -11.44
CA GLY A 80 1.29 3.84 -10.45
C GLY A 80 0.20 2.76 -10.49
N SER A 81 0.57 1.56 -10.05
CA SER A 81 -0.36 0.45 -9.92
C SER A 81 -1.24 0.57 -8.67
N HIS A 82 -2.49 0.09 -8.73
CA HIS A 82 -3.40 -0.04 -7.58
C HIS A 82 -3.69 1.29 -6.84
N ILE A 83 -3.97 2.35 -7.60
CA ILE A 83 -4.38 3.65 -7.06
C ILE A 83 -5.91 3.71 -7.04
N ASN A 84 -6.47 3.96 -5.86
CA ASN A 84 -7.89 4.21 -5.64
C ASN A 84 -8.13 5.69 -5.32
N LEU A 85 -9.26 6.23 -5.76
CA LEU A 85 -9.66 7.61 -5.50
C LEU A 85 -11.13 7.62 -5.06
N THR A 86 -11.40 8.00 -3.81
CA THR A 86 -12.73 7.90 -3.22
C THR A 86 -13.14 9.16 -2.46
N SER A 87 -14.44 9.40 -2.35
CA SER A 87 -14.99 10.43 -1.45
C SER A 87 -14.89 9.96 0.01
N LEU A 88 -14.55 10.88 0.92
CA LEU A 88 -14.53 10.65 2.37
C LEU A 88 -15.93 10.38 2.92
N SER A 89 -16.94 11.07 2.38
CA SER A 89 -18.34 10.91 2.77
C SER A 89 -19.00 9.66 2.17
N GLY A 90 -18.34 9.02 1.20
CA GLY A 90 -18.92 7.95 0.39
C GLY A 90 -19.82 8.45 -0.75
N ASP A 91 -20.12 9.76 -0.81
CA ASP A 91 -20.89 10.36 -1.88
C ASP A 91 -19.96 11.07 -2.89
N PRO A 92 -19.84 10.55 -4.13
CA PRO A 92 -19.00 11.17 -5.16
C PRO A 92 -19.59 12.48 -5.71
N THR A 93 -20.88 12.75 -5.51
CA THR A 93 -21.53 13.98 -6.02
C THR A 93 -21.11 15.22 -5.23
N LEU A 94 -20.62 15.04 -4.00
CA LEU A 94 -20.11 16.10 -3.12
C LEU A 94 -18.65 16.48 -3.41
N VAL A 95 -17.97 15.75 -4.30
CA VAL A 95 -16.58 15.98 -4.68
C VAL A 95 -16.49 16.42 -6.13
N ILE A 96 -16.20 17.70 -6.35
CA ILE A 96 -16.17 18.28 -7.69
C ILE A 96 -14.72 18.55 -8.11
N LEU A 97 -14.22 17.72 -9.02
CA LEU A 97 -12.97 17.97 -9.75
C LEU A 97 -13.26 18.86 -10.96
N SER A 98 -12.54 19.96 -11.10
CA SER A 98 -12.66 20.86 -12.25
C SER A 98 -11.30 21.41 -12.65
N GLY A 99 -11.10 21.75 -13.92
CA GLY A 99 -9.81 22.25 -14.37
C GLY A 99 -9.79 22.63 -15.85
N GLN A 100 -8.69 23.25 -16.26
CA GLN A 100 -8.48 23.68 -17.64
C GLN A 100 -8.51 22.46 -18.58
N GLY A 101 -9.29 22.54 -19.66
CA GLY A 101 -9.44 21.46 -20.64
C GLY A 101 -10.49 20.41 -20.30
N MET A 102 -11.05 20.41 -19.09
CA MET A 102 -12.27 19.64 -18.79
C MET A 102 -13.48 20.35 -19.41
N LYS A 103 -14.15 19.68 -20.35
CA LYS A 103 -15.39 20.18 -20.95
C LYS A 103 -16.56 19.37 -20.40
N LYS A 104 -17.73 20.00 -20.33
CA LYS A 104 -18.97 19.30 -20.00
C LYS A 104 -19.15 18.18 -21.02
N GLY A 105 -19.07 16.94 -20.55
CA GLY A 105 -19.40 15.77 -21.36
C GLY A 105 -20.92 15.71 -21.59
N PRO A 106 -21.37 14.94 -22.60
CA PRO A 106 -22.79 14.60 -22.70
C PRO A 106 -23.25 13.97 -21.39
N SER A 107 -24.39 14.41 -20.88
CA SER A 107 -24.99 13.80 -19.69
C SER A 107 -25.23 12.32 -19.98
N SER A 108 -24.51 11.42 -19.30
CA SER A 108 -24.83 10.00 -19.36
C SER A 108 -26.20 9.81 -18.72
N ARG A 109 -27.23 9.66 -19.55
CA ARG A 109 -28.58 9.29 -19.08
C ARG A 109 -28.45 7.88 -18.54
N ASN A 110 -28.51 7.73 -17.22
CA ASN A 110 -28.66 6.44 -16.58
C ASN A 110 -29.97 5.84 -17.11
N ILE A 111 -29.86 4.87 -18.01
CA ILE A 111 -30.99 4.07 -18.46
C ILE A 111 -31.03 2.85 -17.55
N ASN A 112 -31.80 2.96 -16.47
CA ASN A 112 -32.21 1.83 -15.66
C ASN A 112 -33.68 2.01 -15.29
#